data_AF-A0A2J9E502-F1
#
_entry.id   AF-A0A2J9E502-F1
#
_cell.length_a   1.000
_cell.length_b   1.000
_cell.length_c   1.000
_cell.angle_alpha   90.00
_cell.angle_beta   90.00
_cell.angle_gamma   90.00
#
_symmetry.space_group_name_H-M   'P 1'
#
loop_
_entity.id
_entity.type
_entity.pdbx_description
1 polymer ?
#
loop_
_entity_poly.entity_id
_entity_poly.type
_entity_poly.pdbx_seq_one_letter_code
_entity_poly.pdbx_strand_id
1 'polypeptide(L)'
;MNKPSLLIDLSLLKTHPAFRAVFIARFISIVALGMLAIAVPVQIQQLTRSPALVGLAVTLAGAGMFVGLLTGGVLADRYERKRLILIARSTCGLGFVALAVNASLPTPSVSAVFLLGLWDGFFGAIGVTALLAATPALVGRENLMQAGAITMLTVRFGAILSPAVGGLVLAHGGAAWNYGLAALGTLLTVLTLLRLPVMPPPPQPREHPLRALASGVQFLFAAPLVGMAALIGALVTLASAVRVLYPALAPHWQVSLDELGLMYAAVPLGAALGALTSGRLAQTPQPGKVMLASAVAAFLALGAFSLMPQFALGLACLAAFGYCSAVNSLVQYQLIQSLTPDALLGRINSLWTAQNVTGDAIGAAMIGALGSWLLPQQAAALFGFGAALLGGVMWMLMAKLRRYQPPAPTLAEEAS
;
A
#
# COMPACT_ATOMS: atom_id res chain seq x y z
N MET A 1 9.89 -20.64 -32.36
CA MET A 1 8.63 -20.17 -31.75
C MET A 1 8.59 -20.65 -30.31
N ASN A 2 9.00 -19.81 -29.35
CA ASN A 2 8.98 -20.17 -27.94
C ASN A 2 7.54 -20.16 -27.44
N LYS A 3 7.08 -21.28 -26.86
CA LYS A 3 5.82 -21.34 -26.12
C LYS A 3 5.87 -20.26 -25.04
N PRO A 4 4.84 -19.41 -24.87
CA PRO A 4 4.81 -18.47 -23.76
C PRO A 4 4.82 -19.29 -22.46
N SER A 5 5.91 -19.23 -21.71
CA SER A 5 5.97 -19.91 -20.41
C SER A 5 5.01 -19.17 -19.48
N LEU A 6 4.05 -19.90 -18.93
CA LEU A 6 3.11 -19.41 -17.92
C LEU A 6 3.80 -18.96 -16.61
N LEU A 7 5.09 -19.27 -16.46
CA LEU A 7 5.91 -18.94 -15.30
C LEU A 7 6.72 -17.67 -15.57
N ILE A 8 6.78 -16.79 -14.57
CA ILE A 8 7.56 -15.54 -14.58
C ILE A 8 9.04 -15.88 -14.83
N ASP A 9 9.64 -15.32 -15.87
CA ASP A 9 11.06 -15.49 -16.15
C ASP A 9 11.91 -14.76 -15.09
N LEU A 10 12.70 -15.53 -14.33
CA LEU A 10 13.60 -15.05 -13.27
C LEU A 10 15.05 -14.87 -13.74
N SER A 11 15.32 -14.93 -15.04
CA SER A 11 16.65 -14.81 -15.64
C SER A 11 17.42 -13.56 -15.20
N LEU A 12 16.74 -12.41 -15.00
CA LEU A 12 17.36 -11.16 -14.52
C LEU A 12 18.06 -11.30 -13.16
N LEU A 13 17.56 -12.16 -12.28
CA LEU A 13 18.21 -12.37 -10.97
C LEU A 13 19.58 -13.07 -11.12
N LYS A 14 19.79 -13.82 -12.21
CA LYS A 14 21.08 -14.45 -12.51
C LYS A 14 22.01 -13.48 -13.22
N THR A 15 21.50 -12.78 -14.23
CA THR A 15 22.31 -11.96 -15.16
C THR A 15 22.67 -10.57 -14.61
N HIS A 16 21.84 -9.96 -13.76
CA HIS A 16 22.05 -8.61 -13.24
C HIS A 16 22.32 -8.62 -11.72
N PRO A 17 23.61 -8.63 -11.28
CA PRO A 17 23.94 -8.77 -9.86
C PRO A 17 23.46 -7.59 -9.00
N ALA A 18 23.46 -6.37 -9.56
CA ALA A 18 22.95 -5.18 -8.88
C ALA A 18 21.42 -5.25 -8.67
N PHE A 19 20.69 -5.73 -9.68
CA PHE A 19 19.25 -5.96 -9.56
C PHE A 19 18.93 -7.11 -8.58
N ARG A 20 19.72 -8.18 -8.57
CA ARG A 20 19.61 -9.25 -7.56
C ARG A 20 19.79 -8.70 -6.14
N ALA A 21 20.77 -7.81 -5.92
CA ALA A 21 20.95 -7.17 -4.62
C ALA A 21 19.73 -6.33 -4.22
N VAL A 22 19.16 -5.56 -5.15
CA VAL A 22 17.90 -4.82 -4.93
C VAL A 22 16.75 -5.76 -4.63
N PHE A 23 16.61 -6.87 -5.34
CA PHE A 23 15.55 -7.85 -5.12
C PHE A 23 15.60 -8.43 -3.71
N ILE A 24 16.78 -8.90 -3.27
CA ILE A 24 16.98 -9.44 -1.92
C ILE A 24 16.69 -8.36 -0.87
N ALA A 25 17.25 -7.17 -1.04
CA ALA A 25 17.01 -6.04 -0.14
C ALA A 25 15.51 -5.67 -0.08
N ARG A 26 14.82 -5.65 -1.22
CA ARG A 26 13.39 -5.34 -1.30
C ARG A 26 12.55 -6.40 -0.59
N PHE A 27 12.84 -7.68 -0.79
CA PHE A 27 12.13 -8.77 -0.12
C PHE A 27 12.27 -8.68 1.40
N ILE A 28 13.51 -8.57 1.90
CA ILE A 28 13.78 -8.40 3.34
C ILE A 28 13.09 -7.15 3.88
N SER A 29 13.12 -6.03 3.14
CA SER A 29 12.46 -4.78 3.55
C SER A 29 10.95 -4.93 3.67
N ILE A 30 10.29 -5.64 2.74
CA ILE A 30 8.84 -5.84 2.80
C ILE A 30 8.47 -6.68 4.02
N VAL A 31 9.27 -7.72 4.32
CA VAL A 31 9.09 -8.51 5.55
C VAL A 31 9.24 -7.63 6.79
N ALA A 32 10.31 -6.85 6.89
CA ALA A 32 10.54 -5.93 8.02
C ALA A 32 9.43 -4.88 8.18
N LEU A 33 8.94 -4.29 7.08
CA LEU A 33 7.86 -3.32 7.11
C LEU A 33 6.51 -3.94 7.52
N GLY A 34 6.22 -5.17 7.08
CA GLY A 34 5.00 -5.86 7.52
C GLY A 34 5.02 -6.24 9.00
N MET A 35 6.19 -6.53 9.56
CA MET A 35 6.38 -6.72 11.01
C MET A 35 6.04 -5.44 11.79
N LEU A 36 6.46 -4.27 11.31
CA LEU A 36 6.09 -2.97 11.89
C LEU A 36 4.60 -2.67 11.74
N ALA A 37 4.01 -3.01 10.60
CA ALA A 37 2.61 -2.75 10.29
C ALA A 37 1.64 -3.44 11.26
N ILE A 38 2.05 -4.54 11.90
CA ILE A 38 1.30 -5.20 12.98
C ILE A 38 1.79 -4.79 14.38
N ALA A 39 3.11 -4.72 14.60
CA ALA A 39 3.67 -4.46 15.92
C ALA A 39 3.32 -3.05 16.45
N VAL A 40 3.37 -2.02 15.60
CA VAL A 40 3.08 -0.63 16.01
C VAL A 40 1.62 -0.47 16.47
N PRO A 41 0.60 -0.86 15.68
CA PRO A 41 -0.79 -0.78 16.13
C PRO A 41 -1.06 -1.58 17.40
N VAL A 42 -0.53 -2.81 17.49
CA VAL A 42 -0.74 -3.68 18.65
C VAL A 42 -0.10 -3.10 19.90
N GLN A 43 1.15 -2.62 19.83
CA GLN A 43 1.82 -2.03 20.98
C GLN A 43 1.07 -0.80 21.50
N ILE A 44 0.65 0.10 20.61
CA ILE A 44 -0.09 1.30 21.01
C ILE A 44 -1.42 0.91 21.65
N GLN A 45 -2.14 -0.07 21.08
CA GLN A 45 -3.40 -0.54 21.65
C GLN A 45 -3.20 -1.21 23.01
N GLN A 46 -2.15 -2.00 23.20
CA GLN A 46 -1.83 -2.64 24.48
C GLN A 46 -1.49 -1.60 25.56
N LEU A 47 -0.74 -0.56 25.20
CA LEU A 47 -0.33 0.50 26.13
C LEU A 47 -1.47 1.45 26.49
N THR A 48 -2.32 1.80 25.52
CA THR A 48 -3.28 2.92 25.67
C THR A 48 -4.73 2.50 25.70
N ARG A 49 -5.04 1.28 25.22
CA ARG A 49 -6.40 0.78 24.97
C ARG A 49 -7.24 1.69 24.06
N SER A 50 -6.60 2.59 23.30
CA SER A 50 -7.28 3.61 22.50
C SER A 50 -7.06 3.40 20.99
N PRO A 51 -8.11 3.01 20.24
CA PRO A 51 -8.01 2.89 18.78
C PRO A 51 -7.79 4.24 18.09
N ALA A 52 -8.15 5.36 18.72
CA ALA A 52 -7.86 6.70 18.21
C ALA A 52 -6.36 6.98 18.18
N LEU A 53 -5.60 6.51 19.19
CA LEU A 53 -4.15 6.66 19.20
C LEU A 53 -3.46 5.72 18.19
N VAL A 54 -4.03 4.54 17.94
CA VAL A 54 -3.60 3.68 16.83
C VAL A 54 -3.83 4.35 15.49
N GLY A 55 -5.01 4.92 15.28
CA GLY A 55 -5.36 5.70 14.08
C GLY A 55 -4.38 6.86 13.87
N LEU A 56 -4.13 7.64 14.92
CA LEU A 56 -3.17 8.75 14.91
C LEU A 56 -1.76 8.29 14.51
N ALA A 57 -1.29 7.14 14.99
CA ALA A 57 0.02 6.60 14.63
C ALA A 57 0.13 6.34 13.12
N VAL A 58 -0.88 5.67 12.55
CA VAL A 58 -0.95 5.38 11.12
C VAL A 58 -1.08 6.67 10.31
N THR A 59 -1.88 7.63 10.78
CA THR A 59 -2.01 8.94 10.14
C THR A 59 -0.69 9.72 10.14
N LEU A 60 0.05 9.73 11.25
CA LEU A 60 1.35 10.40 11.34
C LEU A 60 2.40 9.74 10.44
N ALA A 61 2.46 8.40 10.44
CA ALA A 61 3.34 7.67 9.52
C ALA A 61 2.98 7.97 8.05
N GLY A 62 1.68 8.00 7.72
CA GLY A 62 1.18 8.36 6.40
C GLY A 62 1.48 9.81 6.01
N ALA A 63 1.39 10.76 6.95
CA ALA A 63 1.79 12.14 6.74
C ALA A 63 3.29 12.26 6.44
N GLY A 64 4.13 11.57 7.22
CA GLY A 64 5.56 11.46 6.95
C GLY A 64 5.83 10.88 5.57
N MET A 65 5.15 9.79 5.22
CA MET A 65 5.25 9.15 3.91
C MET A 65 4.85 10.08 2.77
N PHE A 66 3.77 10.84 2.92
CA PHE A 66 3.32 11.80 1.91
C PHE A 66 4.39 12.88 1.66
N VAL A 67 4.89 13.52 2.72
CA VAL A 67 5.94 14.54 2.60
C VAL A 67 7.22 13.93 2.02
N GLY A 68 7.62 12.75 2.51
CA GLY A 68 8.80 12.04 2.06
C GLY A 68 8.74 11.59 0.59
N LEU A 69 7.57 11.26 0.06
CA LEU A 69 7.39 10.95 -1.36
C LEU A 69 7.60 12.19 -2.24
N LEU A 70 7.06 13.34 -1.81
CA LEU A 70 7.21 14.62 -2.52
C LEU A 70 8.66 15.10 -2.52
N THR A 71 9.32 15.07 -1.35
CA THR A 71 10.71 15.48 -1.24
C THR A 71 11.65 14.46 -1.87
N GLY A 72 11.35 13.18 -1.72
CA GLY A 72 12.17 12.07 -2.23
C GLY A 72 12.34 12.10 -3.74
N GLY A 73 11.27 12.41 -4.49
CA GLY A 73 11.36 12.61 -5.94
C GLY A 73 12.31 13.75 -6.32
N VAL A 74 12.17 14.91 -5.67
CA VAL A 74 13.04 16.08 -5.90
C VAL A 74 14.50 15.78 -5.53
N LEU A 75 14.72 15.08 -4.42
CA LEU A 75 16.05 14.67 -4.00
C LEU A 75 16.66 13.68 -4.99
N ALA A 76 15.91 12.68 -5.45
CA ALA A 76 16.37 11.67 -6.41
C ALA A 76 16.74 12.24 -7.79
N ASP A 77 16.21 13.43 -8.12
CA ASP A 77 16.55 14.17 -9.31
C ASP A 77 17.79 15.09 -9.12
N ARG A 78 18.18 15.40 -7.87
CA ARG A 78 19.31 16.31 -7.56
C ARG A 78 20.55 15.61 -7.04
N TYR A 79 20.39 14.49 -6.36
CA TYR A 79 21.46 13.78 -5.67
C TYR A 79 21.64 12.37 -6.24
N GLU A 80 22.81 11.78 -5.97
CA GLU A 80 23.13 10.41 -6.36
C GLU A 80 22.13 9.42 -5.73
N ARG A 81 21.48 8.60 -6.56
CA ARG A 81 20.38 7.73 -6.14
C ARG A 81 20.82 6.67 -5.12
N LYS A 82 22.02 6.10 -5.29
CA LYS A 82 22.59 5.13 -4.35
C LYS A 82 22.74 5.74 -2.95
N ARG A 83 23.28 6.96 -2.83
CA ARG A 83 23.45 7.64 -1.54
C ARG A 83 22.11 7.87 -0.85
N LEU A 84 21.11 8.35 -1.58
CA LEU A 84 19.77 8.55 -1.03
C LEU A 84 19.15 7.25 -0.52
N ILE A 85 19.26 6.16 -1.29
CA ILE A 85 18.77 4.83 -0.88
C ILE A 85 19.46 4.38 0.42
N LEU A 86 20.79 4.52 0.51
CA LEU A 86 21.55 4.11 1.69
C LEU A 86 21.19 4.97 2.92
N ILE A 87 21.13 6.29 2.78
CA ILE A 87 20.76 7.21 3.87
C ILE A 87 19.35 6.89 4.38
N ALA A 88 18.39 6.75 3.47
CA ALA A 88 17.01 6.41 3.82
C ALA A 88 16.95 5.07 4.59
N ARG A 89 17.63 4.03 4.10
CA ARG A 89 17.63 2.72 4.76
C ARG A 89 18.33 2.74 6.12
N SER A 90 19.48 3.41 6.23
CA SER A 90 20.20 3.53 7.49
C SER A 90 19.39 4.30 8.54
N THR A 91 18.73 5.39 8.15
CA THR A 91 17.90 6.19 9.07
C THR A 91 16.63 5.45 9.51
N CYS A 92 15.98 4.70 8.63
CA CYS A 92 14.89 3.78 9.02
C CYS A 92 15.40 2.69 9.99
N GLY A 93 16.56 2.09 9.70
CA GLY A 93 17.15 1.05 10.57
C GLY A 93 17.44 1.56 11.98
N LEU A 94 17.98 2.78 12.10
CA LEU A 94 18.16 3.45 13.40
C LEU A 94 16.81 3.69 14.10
N GLY A 95 15.78 4.08 13.35
CA GLY A 95 14.42 4.22 13.88
C GLY A 95 13.87 2.90 14.43
N PHE A 96 14.13 1.77 13.76
CA PHE A 96 13.69 0.45 14.23
C PHE A 96 14.46 -0.01 15.47
N VAL A 97 15.77 0.28 15.56
CA VAL A 97 16.53 0.08 16.81
C VAL A 97 15.94 0.92 17.94
N ALA A 98 15.62 2.19 17.70
CA ALA A 98 15.01 3.05 18.70
C ALA A 98 13.62 2.55 19.14
N LEU A 99 12.81 2.03 18.22
CA LEU A 99 11.53 1.39 18.54
C LEU A 99 11.74 0.13 19.40
N ALA A 100 12.72 -0.71 19.06
CA ALA A 100 13.05 -1.91 19.83
C ALA A 100 13.46 -1.54 21.27
N VAL A 101 14.37 -0.57 21.42
CA VAL A 101 14.79 -0.05 22.74
C VAL A 101 13.59 0.49 23.51
N ASN A 102 12.76 1.34 22.89
CA ASN A 102 11.56 1.88 23.53
C ASN A 102 10.59 0.79 23.99
N ALA A 103 10.40 -0.27 23.19
CA ALA A 103 9.55 -1.40 23.54
C ALA A 103 10.12 -2.28 24.66
N SER A 104 11.43 -2.27 24.87
CA SER A 104 12.11 -2.99 25.96
C SER A 104 12.16 -2.21 27.28
N LEU A 105 11.78 -0.93 27.29
CA LEU A 105 11.73 -0.14 28.52
C LEU A 105 10.61 -0.64 29.44
N PRO A 106 10.76 -0.52 30.79
CA PRO A 106 9.69 -0.85 31.73
C PRO A 106 8.40 -0.05 31.49
N THR A 107 8.54 1.19 31.01
CA THR A 107 7.44 2.08 30.63
C THR A 107 7.67 2.62 29.21
N PRO A 108 7.26 1.89 28.17
CA PRO A 108 7.41 2.31 26.79
C PRO A 108 6.68 3.64 26.51
N SER A 109 7.34 4.55 25.80
CA SER A 109 6.75 5.84 25.44
C SER A 109 5.95 5.74 24.15
N VAL A 110 4.67 6.10 24.20
CA VAL A 110 3.78 6.16 23.01
C VAL A 110 4.17 7.33 22.11
N SER A 111 4.59 8.46 22.67
CA SER A 111 5.05 9.61 21.88
C SER A 111 6.31 9.29 21.08
N ALA A 112 7.21 8.48 21.62
CA ALA A 112 8.35 7.98 20.87
C ALA A 112 7.92 7.13 19.67
N VAL A 113 6.90 6.27 19.81
CA VAL A 113 6.35 5.49 18.70
C VAL A 113 5.76 6.40 17.61
N PHE A 114 5.05 7.47 17.98
CA PHE A 114 4.52 8.44 17.01
C PHE A 114 5.63 9.16 16.23
N LEU A 115 6.65 9.66 16.92
CA LEU A 115 7.77 10.35 16.30
C LEU A 115 8.56 9.42 15.37
N LEU A 116 8.81 8.18 15.82
CA LEU A 116 9.54 7.19 15.04
C LEU A 116 8.72 6.67 13.85
N GLY A 117 7.39 6.57 13.97
CA GLY A 117 6.49 6.25 12.86
C GLY A 117 6.46 7.36 11.80
N LEU A 118 6.38 8.62 12.21
CA LEU A 118 6.49 9.78 11.32
C LEU A 118 7.86 9.81 10.61
N TRP A 119 8.93 9.57 11.37
CA TRP A 119 10.31 9.47 10.88
C TRP A 119 10.45 8.38 9.82
N ASP A 120 10.00 7.16 10.12
CA ASP A 120 10.08 6.03 9.18
C ASP A 120 9.25 6.26 7.93
N GLY A 121 8.04 6.82 8.07
CA GLY A 121 7.22 7.22 6.93
C GLY A 121 8.00 8.15 5.99
N PHE A 122 8.62 9.20 6.54
CA PHE A 122 9.37 10.19 5.77
C PHE A 122 10.60 9.60 5.08
N PHE A 123 11.52 8.98 5.82
CA PHE A 123 12.75 8.43 5.24
C PHE A 123 12.48 7.21 4.35
N GLY A 124 11.54 6.36 4.75
CA GLY A 124 11.12 5.20 3.96
C GLY A 124 10.59 5.60 2.59
N ALA A 125 9.78 6.66 2.51
CA ALA A 125 9.28 7.19 1.25
C ALA A 125 10.38 7.74 0.32
N ILE A 126 11.39 8.41 0.89
CA ILE A 126 12.58 8.84 0.13
C ILE A 126 13.30 7.61 -0.45
N GLY A 127 13.48 6.56 0.36
CA GLY A 127 14.09 5.31 -0.09
C GLY A 127 13.30 4.64 -1.22
N VAL A 128 11.97 4.63 -1.16
CA VAL A 128 11.10 4.07 -2.19
C VAL A 128 11.23 4.83 -3.51
N THR A 129 11.16 6.17 -3.48
CA THR A 129 11.25 7.02 -4.68
C THR A 129 12.62 6.92 -5.33
N ALA A 130 13.71 6.98 -4.54
CA ALA A 130 15.06 6.83 -5.04
C ALA A 130 15.30 5.44 -5.68
N LEU A 131 14.73 4.38 -5.11
CA LEU A 131 14.82 3.03 -5.67
C LEU A 131 14.06 2.89 -6.99
N LEU A 132 12.83 3.40 -7.07
CA LEU A 132 12.05 3.39 -8.32
C LEU A 132 12.77 4.16 -9.43
N ALA A 133 13.39 5.30 -9.10
CA ALA A 133 14.20 6.06 -10.04
C ALA A 133 15.50 5.34 -10.43
N ALA A 134 16.06 4.50 -9.56
CA ALA A 134 17.25 3.72 -9.83
C ALA A 134 16.99 2.50 -10.74
N THR A 135 15.80 1.89 -10.69
CA THR A 135 15.49 0.64 -11.42
C THR A 135 15.91 0.64 -12.89
N PRO A 136 15.60 1.66 -13.71
CA PRO A 136 16.01 1.66 -15.13
C PRO A 136 17.52 1.63 -15.34
N ALA A 137 18.30 2.23 -14.45
CA ALA A 137 19.76 2.22 -14.51
C ALA A 137 20.36 0.87 -14.10
N LEU A 138 19.61 0.02 -13.40
CA LEU A 138 20.08 -1.27 -12.89
C LEU A 138 19.81 -2.45 -13.82
N VAL A 139 18.74 -2.37 -14.63
CA VAL A 139 18.31 -3.48 -15.50
C VAL A 139 18.31 -3.13 -16.99
N GLY A 140 18.49 -1.86 -17.37
CA GLY A 140 18.28 -1.43 -18.74
C GLY A 140 16.81 -1.20 -19.06
N ARG A 141 16.51 -0.48 -20.15
CA ARG A 141 15.12 -0.11 -20.51
C ARG A 141 14.35 -1.30 -21.07
N GLU A 142 15.04 -2.18 -21.76
CA GLU A 142 14.56 -3.41 -22.38
C GLU A 142 14.03 -4.43 -21.36
N ASN A 143 14.55 -4.42 -20.13
CA ASN A 143 14.18 -5.38 -19.10
C ASN A 143 13.18 -4.82 -18.07
N LEU A 144 12.68 -3.59 -18.27
CA LEU A 144 11.83 -2.90 -17.28
C LEU A 144 10.53 -3.66 -16.97
N MET A 145 9.89 -4.23 -17.98
CA MET A 145 8.66 -4.99 -17.80
C MET A 145 8.90 -6.24 -16.94
N GLN A 146 9.96 -6.98 -17.23
CA GLN A 146 10.33 -8.18 -16.46
C GLN A 146 10.77 -7.83 -15.04
N ALA A 147 11.58 -6.78 -14.86
CA ALA A 147 11.96 -6.28 -13.54
C ALA A 147 10.75 -5.82 -12.72
N GLY A 148 9.78 -5.17 -13.38
CA GLY A 148 8.50 -4.79 -12.80
C GLY A 148 7.68 -5.99 -12.34
N ALA A 149 7.58 -7.04 -13.17
CA ALA A 149 6.87 -8.27 -12.84
C ALA A 149 7.49 -8.98 -11.63
N ILE A 150 8.82 -9.12 -11.59
CA ILE A 150 9.55 -9.69 -10.46
C ILE A 150 9.30 -8.87 -9.19
N THR A 151 9.41 -7.53 -9.28
CA THR A 151 9.19 -6.64 -8.13
C THR A 151 7.76 -6.72 -7.60
N MET A 152 6.76 -6.78 -8.48
CA MET A 152 5.37 -6.95 -8.10
C MET A 152 5.15 -8.28 -7.38
N LEU A 153 5.74 -9.36 -7.89
CA LEU A 153 5.67 -10.68 -7.25
C LEU A 153 6.24 -10.63 -5.83
N THR A 154 7.42 -10.02 -5.65
CA THR A 154 8.06 -9.80 -4.34
C THR A 154 7.13 -9.05 -3.38
N VAL A 155 6.51 -7.97 -3.85
CA VAL A 155 5.59 -7.16 -3.04
C VAL A 155 4.36 -7.95 -2.64
N ARG A 156 3.75 -8.72 -3.56
CA ARG A 156 2.55 -9.51 -3.27
C ARG A 156 2.83 -10.62 -2.27
N PHE A 157 3.87 -11.43 -2.47
CA PHE A 157 4.24 -12.46 -1.50
C PHE A 157 4.64 -11.87 -0.16
N GLY A 158 5.45 -10.81 -0.17
CA GLY A 158 5.88 -10.15 1.05
C GLY A 158 4.70 -9.57 1.82
N ALA A 159 3.72 -8.94 1.16
CA ALA A 159 2.54 -8.38 1.83
C ALA A 159 1.65 -9.45 2.50
N ILE A 160 1.67 -10.69 2.01
CA ILE A 160 0.93 -11.82 2.61
C ILE A 160 1.73 -12.44 3.75
N LEU A 161 3.01 -12.75 3.51
CA LEU A 161 3.85 -13.45 4.47
C LEU A 161 4.23 -12.58 5.67
N SER A 162 4.47 -11.29 5.42
CA SER A 162 5.06 -10.40 6.43
C SER A 162 4.18 -10.17 7.67
N PRO A 163 2.85 -9.97 7.59
CA PRO A 163 2.05 -9.80 8.80
C PRO A 163 1.83 -11.12 9.54
N ALA A 164 1.79 -12.25 8.83
CA ALA A 164 1.71 -13.58 9.45
C ALA A 164 2.97 -13.88 10.27
N VAL A 165 4.16 -13.66 9.69
CA VAL A 165 5.44 -13.76 10.41
C VAL A 165 5.52 -12.74 11.55
N GLY A 166 5.10 -11.50 11.31
CA GLY A 166 5.06 -10.46 12.31
C GLY A 166 4.19 -10.80 13.51
N GLY A 167 2.99 -11.36 13.28
CA GLY A 167 2.07 -11.84 14.32
C GLY A 167 2.68 -12.96 15.17
N LEU A 168 3.29 -13.96 14.53
CA LEU A 168 3.99 -15.06 15.22
C LEU A 168 5.12 -14.54 16.11
N VAL A 169 5.98 -13.67 15.58
CA VAL A 169 7.06 -13.05 16.35
C VAL A 169 6.49 -12.19 17.49
N LEU A 170 5.36 -11.53 17.27
CA LEU A 170 4.73 -10.66 18.26
C LEU A 170 4.14 -11.46 19.41
N ALA A 171 3.54 -12.61 19.11
CA ALA A 171 2.97 -13.51 20.12
C ALA A 171 4.03 -14.11 21.05
N HIS A 172 5.19 -14.49 20.49
CA HIS A 172 6.22 -15.22 21.24
C HIS A 172 7.33 -14.31 21.79
N GLY A 173 7.67 -13.22 21.09
CA GLY A 173 8.75 -12.30 21.44
C GLY A 173 8.29 -10.87 21.73
N GLY A 174 7.02 -10.54 21.55
CA GLY A 174 6.52 -9.18 21.76
C GLY A 174 7.04 -8.15 20.75
N ALA A 175 6.74 -6.88 21.02
CA ALA A 175 7.02 -5.78 20.08
C ALA A 175 8.52 -5.54 19.90
N ALA A 176 9.32 -5.70 20.96
CA ALA A 176 10.77 -5.51 20.93
C ALA A 176 11.47 -6.45 19.92
N TRP A 177 11.11 -7.73 19.91
CA TRP A 177 11.64 -8.69 18.94
C TRP A 177 11.20 -8.38 17.50
N ASN A 178 9.95 -7.91 17.31
CA ASN A 178 9.48 -7.48 16.00
C ASN A 178 10.35 -6.33 15.45
N TYR A 179 10.58 -5.30 16.26
CA TYR A 179 11.40 -4.16 15.87
C TYR A 179 12.88 -4.52 15.72
N GLY A 180 13.42 -5.37 16.60
CA GLY A 180 14.80 -5.83 16.53
C GLY A 180 15.09 -6.64 15.26
N LEU A 181 14.18 -7.55 14.88
CA LEU A 181 14.29 -8.30 13.62
C LEU A 181 14.10 -7.40 12.40
N ALA A 182 13.19 -6.41 12.45
CA ALA A 182 13.05 -5.41 11.40
C ALA A 182 14.32 -4.56 11.25
N ALA A 183 14.97 -4.17 12.36
CA ALA A 183 16.23 -3.45 12.38
C ALA A 183 17.37 -4.29 11.77
N LEU A 184 17.48 -5.56 12.18
CA LEU A 184 18.46 -6.50 11.64
C LEU A 184 18.24 -6.75 10.15
N GLY A 185 17.00 -6.96 9.72
CA GLY A 185 16.64 -7.06 8.31
C GLY A 185 17.07 -5.82 7.55
N THR A 186 16.78 -4.63 8.07
CA THR A 186 17.17 -3.35 7.45
C THR A 186 18.68 -3.20 7.37
N LEU A 187 19.45 -3.60 8.38
CA LEU A 187 20.91 -3.64 8.33
C LEU A 187 21.41 -4.54 7.20
N LEU A 188 20.85 -5.75 7.06
CA LEU A 188 21.19 -6.65 5.94
C LEU A 188 20.85 -6.02 4.58
N THR A 189 19.76 -5.26 4.49
CA THR A 189 19.43 -4.51 3.26
C THR A 189 20.44 -3.42 2.95
N VAL A 190 20.92 -2.68 3.95
CA VAL A 190 21.96 -1.67 3.75
C VAL A 190 23.24 -2.33 3.24
N LEU A 191 23.68 -3.40 3.89
CA LEU A 191 24.90 -4.14 3.52
C LEU A 191 24.84 -4.69 2.09
N THR A 192 23.69 -5.23 1.68
CA THR A 192 23.50 -5.71 0.29
C THR A 192 23.51 -4.57 -0.73
N LEU A 193 22.94 -3.41 -0.39
CA LEU A 193 22.85 -2.25 -1.27
C LEU A 193 24.15 -1.43 -1.37
N LEU A 194 25.11 -1.62 -0.46
CA LEU A 194 26.46 -1.02 -0.58
C LEU A 194 27.15 -1.40 -1.91
N ARG A 195 26.82 -2.56 -2.47
CA ARG A 195 27.37 -3.07 -3.74
C ARG A 195 26.77 -2.43 -4.99
N LEU A 196 25.79 -1.53 -4.85
CA LEU A 196 25.19 -0.87 -6.00
C LEU A 196 26.20 0.03 -6.73
N PRO A 197 26.08 0.17 -8.06
CA PRO A 197 26.87 1.15 -8.81
C PRO A 197 26.48 2.57 -8.42
N VAL A 198 27.39 3.52 -8.68
CA VAL A 198 27.11 4.95 -8.60
C VAL A 198 26.11 5.30 -9.69
N MET A 199 25.05 6.02 -9.32
CA MET A 199 23.97 6.41 -10.23
C MET A 199 23.75 7.93 -10.13
N PRO A 200 24.37 8.72 -11.03
CA PRO A 200 24.24 10.17 -11.01
C PRO A 200 22.81 10.64 -11.30
N PRO A 201 22.44 11.86 -10.86
CA PRO A 201 21.14 12.43 -11.14
C PRO A 201 20.92 12.63 -12.65
N PRO A 202 19.65 12.62 -13.11
CA PRO A 202 19.32 12.89 -14.50
C PRO A 202 19.62 14.38 -14.86
N PRO A 203 19.96 14.69 -16.12
CA PRO A 203 20.41 16.03 -16.51
C PRO A 203 19.32 17.11 -16.56
N GLN A 204 18.04 16.81 -16.29
CA GLN A 204 16.95 17.78 -16.36
C GLN A 204 16.20 17.93 -15.04
N PRO A 205 16.04 19.17 -14.51
CA PRO A 205 15.14 19.44 -13.41
C PRO A 205 13.68 19.23 -13.86
N ARG A 206 12.93 18.41 -13.12
CA ARG A 206 11.49 18.25 -13.31
C ARG A 206 10.71 19.43 -12.71
N GLU A 207 9.47 19.60 -13.16
CA GLU A 207 8.50 20.54 -12.56
C GLU A 207 8.36 20.33 -11.05
N HIS A 208 8.02 21.40 -10.33
CA HIS A 208 7.80 21.36 -8.89
C HIS A 208 6.66 20.38 -8.53
N PRO A 209 6.84 19.45 -7.57
CA PRO A 209 5.90 18.36 -7.31
C PRO A 209 4.49 18.85 -6.92
N LEU A 210 4.40 19.95 -6.16
CA LEU A 210 3.11 20.56 -5.81
C LEU A 210 2.36 21.12 -7.02
N ARG A 211 3.08 21.65 -8.02
CA ARG A 211 2.44 22.13 -9.26
C ARG A 211 1.93 20.95 -10.09
N ALA A 212 2.69 19.86 -10.16
CA ALA A 212 2.26 18.63 -10.81
C ALA A 212 0.99 18.06 -10.15
N LEU A 213 0.92 18.00 -8.82
CA LEU A 213 -0.28 17.59 -8.10
C LEU A 213 -1.47 18.52 -8.36
N ALA A 214 -1.26 19.85 -8.27
CA ALA A 214 -2.32 20.83 -8.53
C ALA A 214 -2.90 20.68 -9.93
N SER A 215 -2.05 20.48 -10.95
CA SER A 215 -2.50 20.25 -12.32
C SER A 215 -3.27 18.93 -12.49
N GLY A 216 -2.87 17.86 -11.77
CA GLY A 216 -3.61 16.59 -11.75
C GLY A 216 -5.00 16.75 -11.14
N VAL A 217 -5.10 17.49 -10.03
CA VAL A 217 -6.38 17.80 -9.37
C VAL A 217 -7.28 18.64 -10.30
N GLN A 218 -6.73 19.66 -10.94
CA GLN A 218 -7.48 20.46 -11.92
C GLN A 218 -8.02 19.59 -13.07
N PHE A 219 -7.23 18.63 -13.55
CA PHE A 219 -7.69 17.68 -14.56
C PHE A 219 -8.82 16.77 -14.07
N LEU A 220 -8.78 16.29 -12.82
CA LEU A 220 -9.88 15.48 -12.27
C LEU A 220 -11.22 16.22 -12.29
N PHE A 221 -11.22 17.53 -12.00
CA PHE A 221 -12.42 18.35 -12.05
C PHE A 221 -12.87 18.66 -13.48
N ALA A 222 -11.93 18.79 -14.43
CA ALA A 222 -12.24 19.00 -15.83
C ALA A 222 -12.75 17.73 -16.55
N ALA A 223 -12.31 16.55 -16.11
CA ALA A 223 -12.65 15.25 -16.69
C ALA A 223 -13.56 14.44 -15.74
N PRO A 224 -14.90 14.62 -15.80
CA PRO A 224 -15.82 14.09 -14.79
C PRO A 224 -15.79 12.57 -14.63
N LEU A 225 -15.50 11.80 -15.70
CA LEU A 225 -15.36 10.35 -15.60
C LEU A 225 -14.13 9.94 -14.77
N VAL A 226 -13.01 10.64 -14.96
CA VAL A 226 -11.76 10.44 -14.21
C VAL A 226 -11.96 10.87 -12.76
N GLY A 227 -12.62 12.01 -12.53
CA GLY A 227 -12.98 12.47 -11.18
C GLY A 227 -13.90 11.50 -10.43
N MET A 228 -14.92 10.94 -11.08
CA MET A 228 -15.78 9.91 -10.50
C MET A 228 -15.00 8.65 -10.14
N ALA A 229 -14.09 8.21 -11.02
CA ALA A 229 -13.25 7.05 -10.77
C ALA A 229 -12.28 7.27 -9.60
N ALA A 230 -11.64 8.44 -9.55
CA ALA A 230 -10.78 8.84 -8.43
C ALA A 230 -11.54 8.85 -7.10
N LEU A 231 -12.77 9.40 -7.08
CA LEU A 231 -13.61 9.44 -5.88
C LEU A 231 -13.97 8.04 -5.35
N ILE A 232 -14.35 7.11 -6.23
CA ILE A 232 -14.64 5.72 -5.85
C ILE A 232 -13.39 5.06 -5.26
N GLY A 233 -12.25 5.22 -5.93
CA GLY A 233 -10.99 4.71 -5.40
C GLY A 233 -10.63 5.30 -4.05
N ALA A 234 -10.87 6.60 -3.84
CA ALA A 234 -10.57 7.25 -2.58
C ALA A 234 -11.38 6.62 -1.44
N LEU A 235 -12.67 6.37 -1.65
CA LEU A 235 -13.51 5.66 -0.67
C LEU A 235 -13.03 4.23 -0.40
N VAL A 236 -12.60 3.49 -1.42
CA VAL A 236 -12.03 2.14 -1.25
C VAL A 236 -10.72 2.19 -0.46
N THR A 237 -9.83 3.14 -0.75
CA THR A 237 -8.60 3.36 0.02
C THR A 237 -8.93 3.70 1.48
N LEU A 238 -9.87 4.61 1.73
CA LEU A 238 -10.31 4.96 3.08
C LEU A 238 -10.82 3.74 3.85
N ALA A 239 -11.66 2.91 3.21
CA ALA A 239 -12.20 1.69 3.80
C ALA A 239 -11.10 0.67 4.21
N SER A 240 -9.97 0.65 3.50
CA SER A 240 -8.85 -0.25 3.79
C SER A 240 -8.14 0.03 5.11
N ALA A 241 -8.37 1.20 5.71
CA ALA A 241 -7.86 1.58 7.01
C ALA A 241 -8.51 0.82 8.18
N VAL A 242 -9.51 -0.04 7.92
CA VAL A 242 -10.17 -0.87 8.96
C VAL A 242 -9.21 -1.64 9.86
N ARG A 243 -8.02 -1.99 9.32
CA ARG A 243 -6.97 -2.69 10.07
C ARG A 243 -6.51 -1.96 11.34
N VAL A 244 -6.74 -0.65 11.44
CA VAL A 244 -6.51 0.14 12.67
C VAL A 244 -7.31 -0.42 13.85
N LEU A 245 -8.48 -0.99 13.61
CA LEU A 245 -9.32 -1.54 14.67
C LEU A 245 -8.99 -3.00 15.05
N TYR A 246 -8.17 -3.73 14.28
CA TYR A 246 -7.90 -5.14 14.55
C TYR A 246 -7.37 -5.39 15.97
N PRO A 247 -6.37 -4.62 16.46
CA PRO A 247 -5.88 -4.82 17.83
C PRO A 247 -6.94 -4.54 18.91
N ALA A 248 -7.89 -3.62 18.64
CA ALA A 248 -8.97 -3.30 19.56
C ALA A 248 -10.11 -4.34 19.53
N LEU A 249 -10.31 -5.00 18.38
CA LEU A 249 -11.27 -6.10 18.21
C LEU A 249 -10.78 -7.40 18.85
N ALA A 250 -9.47 -7.65 18.84
CA ALA A 250 -8.91 -8.93 19.25
C ALA A 250 -9.33 -9.41 20.65
N PRO A 251 -9.32 -8.58 21.71
CA PRO A 251 -9.78 -9.00 23.04
C PRO A 251 -11.27 -9.37 23.08
N HIS A 252 -12.11 -8.70 22.29
CA HIS A 252 -13.56 -8.93 22.26
C HIS A 252 -13.93 -10.24 21.56
N TRP A 253 -13.13 -10.65 20.58
CA TRP A 253 -13.32 -11.88 19.81
C TRP A 253 -12.42 -13.02 20.26
N GLN A 254 -11.70 -12.84 21.38
CA GLN A 254 -10.73 -13.81 21.90
C GLN A 254 -9.68 -14.24 20.87
N VAL A 255 -9.30 -13.32 19.98
CA VAL A 255 -8.32 -13.54 18.91
C VAL A 255 -6.92 -13.41 19.50
N SER A 256 -6.10 -14.44 19.30
CA SER A 256 -4.69 -14.45 19.68
C SER A 256 -3.84 -13.54 18.78
N LEU A 257 -2.61 -13.23 19.21
CA LEU A 257 -1.68 -12.41 18.41
C LEU A 257 -1.24 -13.10 17.11
N ASP A 258 -1.18 -14.44 17.11
CA ASP A 258 -0.91 -15.24 15.91
C ASP A 258 -2.03 -15.09 14.87
N GLU A 259 -3.28 -15.22 15.33
CA GLU A 259 -4.48 -15.04 14.52
C GLU A 259 -4.64 -13.59 14.03
N LEU A 260 -4.22 -12.60 14.83
CA LEU A 260 -4.18 -11.21 14.38
C LEU A 260 -3.26 -11.04 13.16
N GLY A 261 -2.11 -11.72 13.15
CA GLY A 261 -1.22 -11.80 11.98
C GLY A 261 -1.94 -12.29 10.73
N LEU A 262 -2.79 -13.31 10.87
CA LEU A 262 -3.61 -13.84 9.78
C LEU A 262 -4.66 -12.82 9.30
N MET A 263 -5.27 -12.03 10.21
CA MET A 263 -6.21 -10.97 9.82
C MET A 263 -5.53 -9.89 8.97
N TYR A 264 -4.31 -9.47 9.34
CA TYR A 264 -3.53 -8.52 8.52
C TYR A 264 -3.09 -9.13 7.18
N ALA A 265 -2.86 -10.45 7.11
CA ALA A 265 -2.49 -11.16 5.89
C ALA A 265 -3.68 -11.45 4.95
N ALA A 266 -4.91 -11.53 5.48
CA ALA A 266 -6.11 -11.90 4.73
C ALA A 266 -6.43 -10.90 3.60
N VAL A 267 -6.34 -9.60 3.85
CA VAL A 267 -6.60 -8.57 2.84
C VAL A 267 -5.57 -8.61 1.69
N PRO A 268 -4.25 -8.63 1.94
CA PRO A 268 -3.24 -8.87 0.91
C PRO A 268 -3.43 -10.17 0.13
N LEU A 269 -3.83 -11.27 0.81
CA LEU A 269 -4.08 -12.56 0.17
C LEU A 269 -5.24 -12.45 -0.83
N GLY A 270 -6.36 -11.88 -0.39
CA GLY A 270 -7.50 -11.58 -1.24
C GLY A 270 -7.12 -10.70 -2.42
N ALA A 271 -6.34 -9.64 -2.17
CA ALA A 271 -5.89 -8.72 -3.21
C ALA A 271 -4.96 -9.39 -4.24
N ALA A 272 -4.11 -10.33 -3.82
CA ALA A 272 -3.28 -11.11 -4.72
C ALA A 272 -4.13 -12.05 -5.59
N LEU A 273 -5.11 -12.75 -5.01
CA LEU A 273 -6.07 -13.57 -5.75
C LEU A 273 -6.85 -12.73 -6.78
N GLY A 274 -7.35 -11.57 -6.35
CA GLY A 274 -8.07 -10.63 -7.23
C GLY A 274 -7.23 -10.16 -8.40
N ALA A 275 -5.95 -9.85 -8.17
CA ALA A 275 -5.03 -9.45 -9.24
C ALA A 275 -4.75 -10.60 -10.24
N LEU A 276 -4.69 -11.85 -9.77
CA LEU A 276 -4.45 -13.03 -10.63
C LEU A 276 -5.68 -13.39 -11.47
N THR A 277 -6.90 -13.22 -10.92
CA THR A 277 -8.14 -13.56 -11.63
C THR A 277 -8.64 -12.43 -12.52
N SER A 278 -8.20 -11.19 -12.29
CA SER A 278 -8.68 -9.99 -13.01
C SER A 278 -8.18 -9.82 -14.44
N GLY A 279 -7.32 -10.70 -14.96
CA GLY A 279 -6.79 -10.58 -16.33
C GLY A 279 -7.88 -10.48 -17.41
N ARG A 280 -9.03 -11.14 -17.19
CA ARG A 280 -10.20 -11.08 -18.09
C ARG A 280 -11.06 -9.83 -17.89
N LEU A 281 -10.97 -9.18 -16.73
CA LEU A 281 -11.75 -7.99 -16.41
C LEU A 281 -11.26 -6.75 -17.16
N ALA A 282 -10.01 -6.75 -17.62
CA ALA A 282 -9.41 -5.69 -18.43
C ALA A 282 -10.12 -5.45 -19.77
N GLN A 283 -10.85 -6.43 -20.28
CA GLN A 283 -11.58 -6.36 -21.56
C GLN A 283 -13.10 -6.22 -21.37
N THR A 284 -13.55 -5.86 -20.17
CA THR A 284 -14.99 -5.78 -19.89
C THR A 284 -15.60 -4.60 -20.67
N PRO A 285 -16.73 -4.80 -21.38
CA PRO A 285 -17.38 -3.73 -22.16
C PRO A 285 -17.88 -2.55 -21.33
N GLN A 286 -18.03 -2.71 -20.00
CA GLN A 286 -18.56 -1.70 -19.08
C GLN A 286 -17.69 -1.59 -17.81
N PRO A 287 -16.47 -1.04 -17.91
CA PRO A 287 -15.53 -0.98 -16.78
C PRO A 287 -16.09 -0.21 -15.58
N GLY A 288 -16.87 0.86 -15.82
CA GLY A 288 -17.48 1.64 -14.74
C GLY A 288 -18.46 0.85 -13.87
N LYS A 289 -19.18 -0.14 -14.43
CA LYS A 289 -20.07 -1.02 -13.63
C LYS A 289 -19.27 -1.98 -12.77
N VAL A 290 -18.21 -2.57 -13.32
CA VAL A 290 -17.33 -3.49 -12.57
C VAL A 290 -16.70 -2.75 -11.39
N MET A 291 -16.22 -1.53 -11.62
CA MET A 291 -15.61 -0.70 -10.57
C MET A 291 -16.60 -0.41 -9.44
N LEU A 292 -17.79 0.11 -9.76
CA LEU A 292 -18.81 0.38 -8.75
C LEU A 292 -19.29 -0.89 -8.03
N ALA A 293 -19.46 -2.01 -8.75
CA ALA A 293 -19.95 -3.26 -8.18
C ALA A 293 -18.92 -3.86 -7.23
N SER A 294 -17.65 -3.85 -7.62
CA SER A 294 -16.55 -4.30 -6.79
C SER A 294 -16.33 -3.41 -5.57
N ALA A 295 -16.50 -2.08 -5.69
CA ALA A 295 -16.47 -1.18 -4.53
C ALA A 295 -17.58 -1.50 -3.52
N VAL A 296 -18.84 -1.61 -3.98
CA VAL A 296 -19.97 -1.97 -3.09
C VAL A 296 -19.77 -3.34 -2.47
N ALA A 297 -19.33 -4.34 -3.24
CA ALA A 297 -19.04 -5.68 -2.72
C ALA A 297 -17.93 -5.66 -1.67
N ALA A 298 -16.87 -4.86 -1.88
CA ALA A 298 -15.82 -4.67 -0.88
C ALA A 298 -16.40 -4.09 0.41
N PHE A 299 -17.18 -3.02 0.33
CA PHE A 299 -17.76 -2.39 1.52
C PHE A 299 -18.75 -3.30 2.26
N LEU A 300 -19.54 -4.11 1.53
CA LEU A 300 -20.41 -5.12 2.12
C LEU A 300 -19.61 -6.23 2.80
N ALA A 301 -18.52 -6.72 2.20
CA ALA A 301 -17.63 -7.69 2.83
C ALA A 301 -17.00 -7.13 4.11
N LEU A 302 -16.64 -5.85 4.11
CA LEU A 302 -16.13 -5.15 5.27
C LEU A 302 -17.19 -4.97 6.38
N GLY A 303 -18.41 -4.60 6.01
CA GLY A 303 -19.54 -4.56 6.94
C GLY A 303 -19.84 -5.95 7.52
N ALA A 304 -19.88 -6.99 6.71
CA ALA A 304 -20.07 -8.37 7.15
C ALA A 304 -18.96 -8.84 8.12
N PHE A 305 -17.70 -8.45 7.90
CA PHE A 305 -16.60 -8.71 8.82
C PHE A 305 -16.86 -8.13 10.23
N SER A 306 -17.56 -7.01 10.35
CA SER A 306 -17.86 -6.42 11.66
C SER A 306 -18.86 -7.22 12.50
N LEU A 307 -19.67 -8.08 11.86
CA LEU A 307 -20.73 -8.87 12.50
C LEU A 307 -20.24 -10.23 13.02
N MET A 308 -18.96 -10.53 12.87
CA MET A 308 -18.41 -11.89 12.92
C MET A 308 -18.55 -12.59 14.28
N PRO A 309 -19.30 -13.71 14.35
CA PRO A 309 -19.29 -14.62 15.49
C PRO A 309 -18.20 -15.71 15.36
N GLN A 310 -17.58 -15.88 14.18
CA GLN A 310 -16.61 -16.94 13.87
C GLN A 310 -15.37 -16.38 13.16
N PHE A 311 -14.18 -16.74 13.66
CA PHE A 311 -12.90 -16.23 13.15
C PHE A 311 -12.65 -16.55 11.66
N ALA A 312 -12.91 -17.78 11.23
CA ALA A 312 -12.70 -18.22 9.84
C ALA A 312 -13.57 -17.46 8.82
N LEU A 313 -14.83 -17.19 9.18
CA LEU A 313 -15.73 -16.37 8.36
C LEU A 313 -15.17 -14.93 8.27
N GLY A 314 -14.55 -14.44 9.36
CA GLY A 314 -13.92 -13.11 9.42
C GLY A 314 -12.76 -12.98 8.44
N LEU A 315 -11.88 -13.98 8.41
CA LEU A 315 -10.80 -14.05 7.41
C LEU A 315 -11.34 -14.12 5.99
N ALA A 316 -12.41 -14.89 5.74
CA ALA A 316 -13.03 -14.97 4.42
C ALA A 316 -13.59 -13.61 3.96
N CYS A 317 -14.23 -12.85 4.85
CA CYS A 317 -14.71 -11.50 4.55
C CYS A 317 -13.56 -10.51 4.28
N LEU A 318 -12.48 -10.56 5.06
CA LEU A 318 -11.29 -9.73 4.81
C LEU A 318 -10.61 -10.08 3.48
N ALA A 319 -10.53 -11.37 3.14
CA ALA A 319 -10.03 -11.81 1.85
C ALA A 319 -10.96 -11.36 0.70
N ALA A 320 -12.28 -11.46 0.87
CA ALA A 320 -13.24 -10.95 -0.11
C ALA A 320 -13.12 -9.42 -0.28
N PHE A 321 -12.96 -8.67 0.81
CA PHE A 321 -12.68 -7.24 0.77
C PHE A 321 -11.41 -6.93 -0.03
N GLY A 322 -10.30 -7.65 0.24
CA GLY A 322 -9.05 -7.51 -0.49
C GLY A 322 -9.20 -7.82 -1.98
N TYR A 323 -9.90 -8.90 -2.32
CA TYR A 323 -10.19 -9.32 -3.70
C TYR A 323 -10.95 -8.24 -4.47
N CYS A 324 -12.08 -7.80 -3.92
CA CYS A 324 -12.90 -6.76 -4.54
C CYS A 324 -12.17 -5.42 -4.65
N SER A 325 -11.38 -5.05 -3.64
CA SER A 325 -10.57 -3.83 -3.65
C SER A 325 -9.47 -3.86 -4.72
N ALA A 326 -8.85 -5.03 -4.96
CA ALA A 326 -7.87 -5.19 -6.04
C ALA A 326 -8.51 -5.10 -7.42
N VAL A 327 -9.66 -5.74 -7.63
CA VAL A 327 -10.43 -5.62 -8.88
C VAL A 327 -10.81 -4.16 -9.13
N ASN A 328 -11.35 -3.47 -8.12
CA ASN A 328 -11.69 -2.06 -8.21
C ASN A 328 -10.47 -1.21 -8.60
N SER A 329 -9.35 -1.38 -7.90
CA SER A 329 -8.13 -0.59 -8.12
C SER A 329 -7.54 -0.80 -9.52
N LEU A 330 -7.61 -2.03 -10.05
CA LEU A 330 -7.12 -2.33 -11.40
C LEU A 330 -7.97 -1.69 -12.49
N VAL A 331 -9.29 -1.82 -12.38
CA VAL A 331 -10.23 -1.20 -13.32
C VAL A 331 -10.13 0.33 -13.24
N GLN A 332 -10.04 0.87 -12.02
CA GLN A 332 -9.88 2.29 -11.80
C GLN A 332 -8.55 2.81 -12.38
N TYR A 333 -7.43 2.10 -12.18
CA TYR A 333 -6.15 2.46 -12.78
C TYR A 333 -6.23 2.47 -14.31
N GLN A 334 -6.77 1.41 -14.93
CA GLN A 334 -6.93 1.34 -16.39
C GLN A 334 -7.83 2.43 -16.95
N LEU A 335 -8.97 2.70 -16.29
CA LEU A 335 -9.92 3.72 -16.73
C LEU A 335 -9.30 5.12 -16.65
N ILE A 336 -8.58 5.41 -15.56
CA ILE A 336 -7.89 6.69 -15.41
C ILE A 336 -6.77 6.83 -16.45
N GLN A 337 -5.95 5.80 -16.67
CA GLN A 337 -4.86 5.88 -17.67
C GLN A 337 -5.39 6.04 -19.09
N SER A 338 -6.43 5.29 -19.48
CA SER A 338 -6.99 5.34 -20.85
C SER A 338 -7.71 6.66 -21.17
N LEU A 339 -8.23 7.35 -20.16
CA LEU A 339 -8.90 8.66 -20.31
C LEU A 339 -7.96 9.85 -20.10
N THR A 340 -6.70 9.60 -19.73
CA THR A 340 -5.73 10.66 -19.44
C THR A 340 -4.82 10.87 -20.64
N PRO A 341 -4.69 12.10 -21.16
CA PRO A 341 -3.72 12.41 -22.21
C PRO A 341 -2.27 12.12 -21.77
N ASP A 342 -1.42 11.66 -22.69
CA ASP A 342 -0.03 11.26 -22.41
C ASP A 342 0.77 12.31 -21.61
N ALA A 343 0.58 13.59 -21.93
CA ALA A 343 1.23 14.71 -21.25
C ALA A 343 0.87 14.84 -19.76
N LEU A 344 -0.25 14.25 -19.33
CA LEU A 344 -0.75 14.31 -17.95
C LEU A 344 -0.58 13.00 -17.18
N LEU A 345 -0.18 11.89 -17.83
CA LEU A 345 -0.06 10.57 -17.17
C LEU A 345 0.85 10.61 -15.94
N GLY A 346 2.00 11.29 -16.01
CA GLY A 346 2.90 11.43 -14.86
C GLY A 346 2.26 12.17 -13.67
N ARG A 347 1.47 13.21 -13.94
CA ARG A 347 0.75 14.03 -12.95
C ARG A 347 -0.37 13.22 -12.28
N ILE A 348 -1.11 12.46 -13.08
CA ILE A 348 -2.20 11.60 -12.61
C ILE A 348 -1.68 10.40 -11.83
N ASN A 349 -0.56 9.78 -12.23
CA ASN A 349 0.09 8.73 -11.43
C ASN A 349 0.60 9.26 -10.08
N SER A 350 1.13 10.48 -10.04
CA SER A 350 1.55 11.12 -8.78
C SER A 350 0.36 11.38 -7.87
N LEU A 351 -0.77 11.82 -8.43
CA LEU A 351 -2.01 12.01 -7.70
C LEU A 351 -2.60 10.69 -7.18
N TRP A 352 -2.51 9.61 -7.97
CA TRP A 352 -2.92 8.28 -7.55
C TRP A 352 -2.10 7.78 -6.35
N THR A 353 -0.78 7.97 -6.37
CA THR A 353 0.07 7.63 -5.21
C THR A 353 -0.29 8.49 -4.00
N ALA A 354 -0.47 9.80 -4.19
CA ALA A 354 -0.92 10.72 -3.14
C ALA A 354 -2.26 10.30 -2.53
N GLN A 355 -3.23 9.90 -3.36
CA GLN A 355 -4.53 9.39 -2.94
C GLN A 355 -4.39 8.14 -2.09
N ASN A 356 -3.54 7.18 -2.48
CA ASN A 356 -3.37 5.95 -1.70
C ASN A 356 -2.78 6.21 -0.31
N VAL A 357 -1.75 7.06 -0.22
CA VAL A 357 -1.10 7.38 1.06
C VAL A 357 -2.02 8.22 1.94
N THR A 358 -2.58 9.30 1.38
CA THR A 358 -3.43 10.23 2.15
C THR A 358 -4.77 9.58 2.49
N GLY A 359 -5.34 8.78 1.58
CA GLY A 359 -6.60 8.09 1.81
C GLY A 359 -6.51 7.07 2.93
N ASP A 360 -5.40 6.33 3.01
CA ASP A 360 -5.14 5.40 4.11
C ASP A 360 -4.93 6.16 5.44
N ALA A 361 -4.17 7.25 5.44
CA ALA A 361 -3.93 8.10 6.61
C ALA A 361 -5.21 8.77 7.14
N ILE A 362 -6.05 9.31 6.25
CA ILE A 362 -7.34 9.92 6.59
C ILE A 362 -8.32 8.85 7.07
N GLY A 363 -8.39 7.71 6.37
CA GLY A 363 -9.22 6.58 6.80
C GLY A 363 -8.84 6.10 8.19
N ALA A 364 -7.54 6.03 8.51
CA ALA A 364 -7.03 5.65 9.81
C ALA A 364 -7.44 6.64 10.92
N ALA A 365 -7.35 7.95 10.66
CA ALA A 365 -7.81 8.98 11.58
C ALA A 365 -9.32 8.87 11.82
N MET A 366 -10.10 8.74 10.75
CA MET A 366 -11.56 8.64 10.82
C MET A 366 -12.00 7.41 11.62
N ILE A 367 -11.50 6.23 11.26
CA ILE A 367 -11.93 4.99 11.92
C ILE A 367 -11.39 4.89 13.36
N GLY A 368 -10.18 5.38 13.61
CA GLY A 368 -9.62 5.49 14.95
C GLY A 368 -10.46 6.41 15.84
N ALA A 369 -10.85 7.59 15.33
CA ALA A 369 -11.72 8.53 16.04
C ALA A 369 -13.10 7.92 16.32
N LEU A 370 -13.72 7.25 15.33
CA LEU A 370 -14.98 6.52 15.54
C LEU A 370 -14.85 5.47 16.65
N GLY A 371 -13.73 4.75 16.70
CA GLY A 371 -13.44 3.77 17.76
C GLY A 371 -13.26 4.37 19.16
N SER A 372 -13.16 5.69 19.31
CA SER A 372 -13.14 6.34 20.63
C SER A 372 -14.54 6.58 21.21
N TRP A 373 -15.56 6.63 20.35
CA TRP A 373 -16.95 6.90 20.76
C TRP A 373 -17.83 5.66 20.68
N LEU A 374 -17.48 4.72 19.81
CA LEU A 374 -18.21 3.49 19.55
C LEU A 374 -17.38 2.28 19.96
N LEU A 375 -18.06 1.16 20.24
CA LEU A 375 -17.37 -0.12 20.36
C LEU A 375 -16.64 -0.45 19.04
N PRO A 376 -15.46 -1.09 19.06
CA PRO A 376 -14.70 -1.37 17.83
C PRO A 376 -15.52 -2.10 16.76
N GLN A 377 -16.41 -3.00 17.16
CA GLN A 377 -17.32 -3.72 16.26
C GLN A 377 -18.32 -2.76 15.59
N GLN A 378 -18.93 -1.85 16.36
CA GLN A 378 -19.87 -0.84 15.85
C GLN A 378 -19.17 0.17 14.95
N ALA A 379 -17.96 0.61 15.31
CA ALA A 379 -17.14 1.48 14.48
C ALA A 379 -16.81 0.81 13.13
N ALA A 380 -16.39 -0.46 13.13
CA ALA A 380 -16.14 -1.23 11.92
C ALA A 380 -17.41 -1.42 11.08
N ALA A 381 -18.56 -1.69 11.71
CA ALA A 381 -19.84 -1.84 11.05
C ALA A 381 -20.28 -0.55 10.37
N LEU A 382 -20.23 0.58 11.09
CA LEU A 382 -20.57 1.89 10.55
C LEU A 382 -19.64 2.27 9.39
N PHE A 383 -18.34 1.97 9.51
CA PHE A 383 -17.38 2.27 8.47
C PHE A 383 -17.62 1.43 7.20
N GLY A 384 -17.88 0.12 7.34
CA GLY A 384 -18.16 -0.78 6.23
C GLY A 384 -19.54 -0.55 5.59
N PHE A 385 -20.62 -0.64 6.36
CA PHE A 385 -21.98 -0.44 5.85
C PHE A 385 -22.26 1.01 5.44
N GLY A 386 -21.66 2.00 6.13
CA GLY A 386 -21.72 3.40 5.72
C GLY A 386 -21.04 3.63 4.37
N ALA A 387 -19.86 3.03 4.15
CA ALA A 387 -19.22 3.05 2.83
C ALA A 387 -20.05 2.31 1.77
N ALA A 388 -20.71 1.20 2.14
CA ALA A 388 -21.60 0.47 1.23
C ALA A 388 -22.82 1.31 0.81
N LEU A 389 -23.43 2.03 1.75
CA LEU A 389 -24.53 2.96 1.48
C LEU A 389 -24.08 4.08 0.55
N LEU A 390 -22.93 4.72 0.83
CA LEU A 390 -22.34 5.73 -0.04
C LEU A 390 -22.04 5.16 -1.44
N GLY A 391 -21.48 3.95 -1.52
CA GLY A 391 -21.25 3.24 -2.77
C GLY A 391 -22.54 2.96 -3.55
N GLY A 392 -23.64 2.62 -2.86
CA GLY A 392 -24.97 2.47 -3.44
C GLY A 392 -25.54 3.79 -3.97
N VAL A 393 -25.39 4.89 -3.22
CA VAL A 393 -25.77 6.24 -3.66
C VAL A 393 -24.96 6.63 -4.90
N MET A 394 -23.65 6.41 -4.90
CA MET A 394 -22.78 6.65 -6.06
C MET A 394 -23.17 5.77 -7.25
N TRP A 395 -23.54 4.51 -7.01
CA TRP A 395 -24.06 3.63 -8.06
C TRP A 395 -25.29 4.27 -8.73
N MET A 396 -26.22 4.82 -7.97
CA MET A 396 -27.41 5.48 -8.52
C MET A 396 -27.06 6.75 -9.29
N LEU A 397 -26.23 7.63 -8.72
CA LEU A 397 -25.92 8.95 -9.26
C LEU A 397 -24.94 8.93 -10.45
N MET A 398 -23.99 7.99 -10.48
CA MET A 398 -22.93 7.93 -11.50
C MET A 398 -23.37 7.14 -12.75
N ALA A 399 -24.53 7.49 -13.30
CA ALA A 399 -25.06 6.87 -14.53
C ALA A 399 -24.11 6.98 -15.73
N LYS A 400 -23.42 8.12 -15.86
CA LYS A 400 -22.42 8.36 -16.93
C LYS A 400 -21.28 7.34 -16.87
N LEU A 401 -20.76 7.06 -15.68
CA LEU A 401 -19.71 6.08 -15.47
C LEU A 401 -20.19 4.65 -15.75
N ARG A 402 -21.40 4.28 -15.28
CA ARG A 402 -21.99 2.96 -15.52
C ARG A 402 -22.25 2.66 -17.00
N ARG A 403 -22.55 3.69 -17.79
CA ARG A 403 -22.83 3.56 -19.23
C ARG A 403 -21.60 3.77 -20.10
N TYR A 404 -20.45 4.11 -19.50
CA TYR A 404 -19.22 4.29 -20.25
C TYR A 404 -18.79 2.99 -20.92
N GLN A 405 -18.58 3.06 -22.23
CA GLN A 405 -18.04 2.00 -23.06
C GLN A 405 -16.75 2.54 -23.68
N PRO A 406 -15.61 1.85 -23.50
CA PRO A 406 -14.39 2.20 -24.22
C PRO A 406 -14.66 2.15 -25.74
N PRO A 407 -14.09 3.09 -26.52
CA PRO A 407 -14.13 2.97 -27.97
C PRO A 407 -13.51 1.64 -28.41
N ALA A 408 -14.09 1.00 -29.43
CA ALA A 408 -13.57 -0.26 -29.94
C ALA A 408 -12.10 -0.08 -30.37
N PRO A 409 -11.20 -1.03 -30.06
CA PRO A 409 -9.81 -0.96 -30.53
C PRO A 409 -9.84 -0.84 -32.06
N THR A 410 -9.26 0.23 -32.58
CA THR A 410 -9.13 0.42 -34.01
C THR A 410 -8.19 -0.65 -34.56
N LEU A 411 -8.60 -1.34 -35.64
CA LEU A 411 -7.89 -2.43 -36.33
C LEU A 411 -6.41 -2.15 -36.70
N ALA A 412 -5.89 -0.96 -36.45
CA ALA A 412 -4.49 -0.59 -36.61
C ALA A 412 -3.56 -1.13 -35.50
N GLU A 413 -4.08 -1.43 -34.30
CA GLU A 413 -3.26 -1.96 -33.18
C GLU A 413 -3.10 -3.49 -33.20
N GLU A 414 -3.93 -4.22 -33.95
CA GLU A 414 -3.79 -5.69 -34.10
C GLU A 414 -2.74 -6.08 -35.16
N ALA A 415 -2.20 -5.12 -35.91
CA ALA A 415 -1.25 -5.35 -36.99
C ALA A 415 0.21 -4.98 -36.65
N SER A 416 0.52 -4.54 -35.42
CA SER A 416 1.86 -4.12 -34.98
C SER A 416 2.52 -5.06 -33.98
#